data_AF-U3TZ65-F1
#
_entry.id   AF-U3TZ65-F1
#
_cell.length_a   1.000
_cell.length_b   1.000
_cell.length_c   1.000
_cell.angle_alpha   90.00
_cell.angle_beta   90.00
_cell.angle_gamma   90.00
#
_symmetry.space_group_name_H-M   'P 1'
#
loop_
_entity.id
_entity.type
_entity.pdbx_description
1 polymer ?
#
loop_
_entity_poly.entity_id
_entity_poly.type
_entity_poly.pdbx_seq_one_letter_code
_entity_poly.pdbx_strand_id
1 'polypeptide(L)'
;MKLTFCTTLAALIISSALSSAYAASVPAGAQLASSQEIVRHIKDEPASLDPLKTVGLPEIQVLRDLFEGLTNQDAQGKIVPGVAQSWSSNDNKTWLFTLRKDARWSSGEPVTAQDFVYSWQRLVDPKNSSPFAWFAALSGIENAEAITKGQMSPDKLGVVATDETHLKVTLSRPLPWFPGMVANVAMFPVPQKVIAQNGDGWTAPGKLVGNGAYQLQERVVNEKIVLVRTRTTGITRIRC
;
A
#
# COMPACT_ATOMS: atom_id res chain seq x y z
N MET A 1 32.66 -19.67 57.46
CA MET A 1 32.11 -18.37 57.89
C MET A 1 32.24 -17.37 56.74
N LYS A 2 31.11 -16.90 56.19
CA LYS A 2 30.90 -15.77 55.24
C LYS A 2 31.49 -15.96 53.82
N LEU A 3 30.71 -16.40 52.81
CA LEU A 3 29.76 -15.65 51.96
C LEU A 3 30.25 -14.28 51.47
N THR A 4 30.55 -14.19 50.18
CA THR A 4 30.38 -12.95 49.40
C THR A 4 29.84 -13.29 48.02
N PHE A 5 28.60 -12.89 47.80
CA PHE A 5 27.77 -13.10 46.63
C PHE A 5 28.04 -11.92 45.68
N CYS A 6 28.52 -12.18 44.46
CA CYS A 6 28.74 -11.14 43.46
C CYS A 6 27.64 -11.27 42.40
N THR A 7 26.51 -10.60 42.63
CA THR A 7 25.39 -10.49 41.68
C THR A 7 25.74 -9.51 40.57
N THR A 8 26.05 -10.01 39.38
CA THR A 8 25.99 -9.22 38.15
C THR A 8 24.55 -9.22 37.64
N LEU A 9 23.88 -8.09 37.84
CA LEU A 9 22.56 -7.80 37.32
C LEU A 9 22.68 -7.50 35.82
N ALA A 10 22.34 -8.46 34.95
CA ALA A 10 22.21 -8.20 33.52
C ALA A 10 20.89 -7.47 33.26
N ALA A 11 20.95 -6.15 33.11
CA ALA A 11 19.82 -5.35 32.64
C ALA A 11 19.58 -5.65 31.15
N LEU A 12 18.62 -6.51 30.85
CA LEU A 12 18.08 -6.66 29.49
C LEU A 12 17.29 -5.39 29.16
N ILE A 13 17.93 -4.45 28.49
CA ILE A 13 17.25 -3.35 27.81
C ILE A 13 16.54 -3.97 26.60
N ILE A 14 15.25 -4.28 26.75
CA ILE A 14 14.36 -4.56 25.63
C ILE A 14 14.20 -3.24 24.90
N SER A 15 15.11 -2.97 23.97
CA SER A 15 14.97 -1.86 23.04
C SER A 15 13.80 -2.19 22.13
N SER A 16 12.64 -1.60 22.43
CA SER A 16 11.50 -1.60 21.54
C SER A 16 11.96 -1.07 20.19
N ALA A 17 12.00 -1.94 19.18
CA ALA A 17 12.27 -1.56 17.80
C ALA A 17 11.17 -0.58 17.35
N LEU A 18 11.44 0.71 17.49
CA LEU A 18 10.69 1.76 16.83
C LEU A 18 10.96 1.57 15.34
N SER A 19 9.97 1.02 14.62
CA SER A 19 10.01 0.87 13.18
C SER A 19 10.30 2.23 12.53
N SER A 20 11.53 2.39 12.02
CA SER A 20 11.94 3.57 11.28
C SER A 20 11.18 3.60 9.96
N ALA A 21 10.16 4.45 9.87
CA ALA A 21 9.67 4.89 8.56
C ALA A 21 10.80 5.68 7.88
N TYR A 22 11.05 5.43 6.60
CA TYR A 22 12.06 6.13 5.81
C TYR A 22 11.62 7.59 5.61
N ALA A 23 12.10 8.50 6.45
CA ALA A 23 11.98 9.93 6.22
C ALA A 23 12.97 10.38 5.14
N ALA A 24 12.63 11.44 4.41
CA ALA A 24 13.57 12.08 3.50
C ALA A 24 14.83 12.53 4.26
N SER A 25 16.02 12.18 3.75
CA SER A 25 17.28 12.66 4.30
C SER A 25 17.46 14.13 3.92
N VAL A 26 16.95 15.03 4.77
CA VAL A 26 17.21 16.47 4.62
C VAL A 26 18.64 16.72 5.08
N PRO A 27 19.54 17.25 4.23
CA PRO A 27 20.91 17.57 4.64
C PRO A 27 20.91 18.49 5.86
N ALA A 28 21.81 18.23 6.80
CA ALA A 28 21.95 19.08 7.99
C ALA A 28 22.22 20.54 7.55
N GLY A 29 21.44 21.48 8.09
CA GLY A 29 21.54 22.90 7.74
C GLY A 29 20.76 23.33 6.48
N ALA A 30 20.04 22.42 5.81
CA ALA A 30 19.16 22.81 4.72
C ALA A 30 18.01 23.70 5.24
N GLN A 31 17.93 24.93 4.71
CA GLN A 31 16.83 25.83 5.01
C GLN A 31 15.61 25.44 4.16
N LEU A 32 14.57 24.94 4.82
CA LEU A 32 13.30 24.63 4.16
C LEU A 32 12.52 25.91 3.86
N ALA A 33 11.83 25.94 2.73
CA ALA A 33 10.91 27.02 2.40
C ALA A 33 9.75 27.09 3.41
N SER A 34 9.23 28.30 3.66
CA SER A 34 8.11 28.52 4.58
C SER A 34 6.80 27.85 4.09
N SER A 35 6.62 27.75 2.77
CA SER A 35 5.56 26.96 2.15
C SER A 35 6.17 25.72 1.47
N GLN A 36 5.58 24.56 1.73
CA GLN A 36 5.97 23.26 1.16
C GLN A 36 4.91 22.83 0.15
N GLU A 37 4.91 23.50 -1.01
CA GLU A 37 3.98 23.26 -2.11
C GLU A 37 4.76 22.90 -3.38
N ILE A 38 4.19 22.00 -4.19
CA ILE A 38 4.73 21.61 -5.48
C ILE A 38 3.61 21.54 -6.51
N VAL A 39 3.88 22.07 -7.70
CA VAL A 39 3.02 21.92 -8.87
C VAL A 39 3.71 20.98 -9.85
N ARG A 40 3.04 19.90 -10.23
CA ARG A 40 3.56 18.91 -11.17
C ARG A 40 2.65 18.83 -12.39
N HIS A 41 3.23 18.88 -13.58
CA HIS A 41 2.49 18.60 -14.81
C HIS A 41 2.36 17.08 -14.99
N ILE A 42 1.12 16.56 -15.01
CA ILE A 42 0.82 15.12 -15.13
C ILE A 42 0.46 14.68 -16.56
N LYS A 43 0.75 15.54 -17.55
CA LYS A 43 0.52 15.37 -18.99
C LYS A 43 -0.97 15.43 -19.41
N ASP A 44 -1.78 14.46 -19.00
CA ASP A 44 -3.17 14.30 -19.43
C ASP A 44 -4.11 14.17 -18.23
N GLU A 45 -5.41 14.43 -18.41
CA GLU A 45 -6.43 14.20 -17.37
C GLU A 45 -6.54 12.69 -17.07
N PRO A 46 -6.40 12.26 -15.79
CA PRO A 46 -6.62 10.87 -15.43
C PRO A 46 -8.06 10.42 -15.70
N ALA A 47 -8.26 9.31 -16.40
CA ALA A 47 -9.60 8.78 -16.67
C ALA A 47 -10.33 8.39 -15.38
N SER A 48 -9.59 7.95 -14.37
CA SER A 48 -10.12 7.55 -13.06
C SER A 48 -9.06 7.71 -11.96
N LEU A 49 -9.52 7.92 -10.73
CA LEU A 49 -8.68 7.81 -9.52
C LEU A 49 -8.95 6.50 -8.75
N ASP A 50 -9.63 5.54 -9.38
CA ASP A 50 -9.82 4.18 -8.88
C ASP A 50 -8.66 3.32 -9.41
N PRO A 51 -7.81 2.72 -8.54
CA PRO A 51 -6.72 1.84 -8.96
C PRO A 51 -7.13 0.74 -9.94
N LEU A 52 -8.36 0.22 -9.83
CA LEU A 52 -8.91 -0.80 -10.72
C LEU A 52 -9.01 -0.35 -12.18
N LYS A 53 -9.26 0.95 -12.41
CA LYS A 53 -9.53 1.53 -13.73
C LYS A 53 -8.30 2.23 -14.33
N THR A 54 -7.12 2.07 -13.71
CA THR A 54 -5.84 2.66 -14.18
C THR A 54 -5.54 2.20 -15.61
N VAL A 55 -5.14 3.10 -16.51
CA VAL A 55 -4.75 2.73 -17.89
C VAL A 55 -3.35 3.22 -18.26
N GLY A 56 -2.84 4.27 -17.61
CA GLY A 56 -1.55 4.85 -17.98
C GLY A 56 -0.84 5.60 -16.88
N LEU A 57 0.18 6.34 -17.31
CA LEU A 57 1.07 7.11 -16.43
C LEU A 57 0.38 8.26 -15.68
N PRO A 58 -0.59 9.01 -16.26
CA PRO A 58 -1.25 10.12 -15.55
C PRO A 58 -1.93 9.66 -14.26
N GLU A 59 -2.67 8.53 -14.30
CA GLU A 59 -3.29 7.95 -13.11
C GLU A 59 -2.22 7.53 -12.09
N ILE A 60 -1.17 6.82 -12.53
CA ILE A 60 -0.13 6.27 -11.65
C ILE A 60 0.52 7.36 -10.80
N GLN A 61 0.78 8.54 -11.38
CA GLN A 61 1.41 9.66 -10.66
C GLN A 61 0.55 10.15 -9.50
N VAL A 62 -0.77 10.25 -9.69
CA VAL A 62 -1.71 10.70 -8.64
C VAL A 62 -2.01 9.58 -7.65
N LEU A 63 -2.18 8.34 -8.14
CA LEU A 63 -2.49 7.18 -7.30
C LEU A 63 -1.40 6.84 -6.31
N ARG A 64 -0.11 7.04 -6.65
CA ARG A 64 1.02 6.85 -5.72
C ARG A 64 1.04 7.82 -4.55
N ASP A 65 0.38 8.98 -4.67
CA ASP A 65 0.22 9.91 -3.56
C ASP A 65 -1.01 9.58 -2.70
N LEU A 66 -2.09 9.09 -3.34
CA LEU A 66 -3.37 8.77 -2.71
C LEU A 66 -3.41 7.42 -2.00
N PHE A 67 -2.64 6.44 -2.48
CA PHE A 67 -2.66 5.06 -2.01
C PHE A 67 -1.24 4.53 -1.81
N GLU A 68 -1.10 3.55 -0.90
CA GLU A 68 0.16 2.87 -0.60
C GLU A 68 -0.05 1.34 -0.64
N GLY A 69 0.78 0.63 -1.40
CA GLY A 69 0.75 -0.84 -1.50
C GLY A 69 1.42 -1.56 -0.33
N LEU A 70 1.57 -2.88 -0.45
CA LEU A 70 2.32 -3.66 0.54
C LEU A 70 3.77 -3.20 0.63
N THR A 71 4.40 -3.01 -0.53
CA THR A 71 5.76 -2.50 -0.68
C THR A 71 5.74 -1.20 -1.49
N ASN A 72 6.86 -0.48 -1.47
CA ASN A 72 7.04 0.73 -2.25
C ASN A 72 8.44 0.74 -2.89
N GLN A 73 8.75 1.79 -3.64
CA GLN A 73 10.05 2.03 -4.26
C GLN A 73 10.66 3.32 -3.73
N ASP A 74 11.95 3.30 -3.38
CA ASP A 74 12.69 4.51 -3.06
C ASP A 74 13.09 5.29 -4.33
N ALA A 75 13.80 6.41 -4.16
CA ALA A 75 14.24 7.26 -5.25
C ALA A 75 15.22 6.55 -6.22
N GLN A 76 15.80 5.42 -5.82
CA GLN A 76 16.70 4.59 -6.63
C GLN A 76 15.96 3.39 -7.24
N GLY A 77 14.64 3.26 -7.02
CA GLY A 77 13.81 2.17 -7.50
C GLY A 77 13.94 0.88 -6.68
N LYS A 78 14.64 0.90 -5.55
CA LYS A 78 14.78 -0.27 -4.67
C LYS A 78 13.47 -0.51 -3.93
N ILE A 79 13.11 -1.78 -3.78
CA ILE A 79 11.94 -2.19 -3.00
C ILE A 79 12.16 -1.88 -1.52
N VAL A 80 11.23 -1.14 -0.94
CA VAL A 80 11.20 -0.73 0.47
C VAL A 80 9.84 -1.04 1.09
N PRO A 81 9.71 -1.05 2.43
CA PRO A 81 8.44 -1.15 3.12
C PRO A 81 7.41 -0.10 2.67
N GLY A 82 6.16 -0.53 2.52
CA GLY A 82 4.97 0.33 2.39
C GLY A 82 4.04 0.09 3.57
N VAL A 83 2.84 -0.45 3.32
CA VAL A 83 1.95 -0.92 4.39
C VAL A 83 2.54 -2.13 5.12
N ALA A 84 3.25 -3.02 4.40
CA ALA A 84 3.98 -4.12 5.02
C ALA A 84 5.34 -3.63 5.54
N GLN A 85 5.57 -3.77 6.85
CA GLN A 85 6.86 -3.48 7.49
C GLN A 85 7.91 -4.55 7.22
N SER A 86 7.48 -5.78 6.95
CA SER A 86 8.35 -6.90 6.61
C SER A 86 7.60 -7.92 5.78
N TRP A 87 8.37 -8.73 5.05
CA TRP A 87 7.88 -9.89 4.32
C TRP A 87 8.93 -10.99 4.32
N SER A 88 8.47 -12.24 4.26
CA SER A 88 9.36 -13.40 4.25
C SER A 88 8.77 -14.54 3.42
N SER A 89 9.65 -15.35 2.86
CA SER A 89 9.30 -16.61 2.19
C SER A 89 10.44 -17.60 2.36
N ASN A 90 10.10 -18.88 2.53
CA ASN A 90 11.09 -19.97 2.61
C ASN A 90 11.31 -20.66 1.24
N ASP A 91 10.36 -20.50 0.31
CA ASP A 91 10.29 -21.23 -0.96
C ASP A 91 10.09 -20.29 -2.17
N ASN A 92 10.04 -18.98 -1.95
CA ASN A 92 9.66 -17.94 -2.90
C ASN A 92 8.28 -18.13 -3.53
N LYS A 93 7.46 -19.04 -3.01
CA LYS A 93 6.13 -19.40 -3.52
C LYS A 93 5.04 -19.00 -2.54
N THR A 94 5.29 -19.13 -1.24
CA THR A 94 4.40 -18.66 -0.18
C THR A 94 5.05 -17.47 0.51
N TRP A 95 4.41 -16.30 0.41
CA TRP A 95 4.89 -15.05 1.00
C TRP A 95 3.99 -14.65 2.17
N LEU A 96 4.60 -14.32 3.30
CA LEU A 96 3.92 -13.72 4.45
C LEU A 96 4.33 -12.26 4.55
N PHE A 97 3.36 -11.35 4.46
CA PHE A 97 3.54 -9.92 4.69
C PHE A 97 3.00 -9.55 6.06
N THR A 98 3.80 -8.84 6.85
CA THR A 98 3.39 -8.29 8.15
C THR A 98 3.12 -6.80 7.98
N LEU A 99 1.88 -6.39 8.20
CA LEU A 99 1.43 -5.01 8.07
C LEU A 99 1.79 -4.18 9.30
N ARG A 100 1.99 -2.88 9.08
CA ARG A 100 2.17 -1.92 10.17
C ARG A 100 0.87 -1.76 10.96
N LYS A 101 0.94 -1.86 12.29
CA LYS A 101 -0.23 -1.68 13.18
C LYS A 101 -0.79 -0.25 13.18
N ASP A 102 0.01 0.72 12.73
CA ASP A 102 -0.36 2.13 12.60
C ASP A 102 -0.76 2.51 11.17
N ALA A 103 -0.88 1.56 10.24
CA ALA A 103 -1.43 1.82 8.92
C ALA A 103 -2.89 2.26 9.04
N ARG A 104 -3.22 3.40 8.45
CA ARG A 104 -4.55 4.01 8.52
C ARG A 104 -4.99 4.51 7.16
N TRP A 105 -6.28 4.39 6.91
CA TRP A 105 -6.97 5.14 5.88
C TRP A 105 -7.02 6.63 6.26
N SER A 106 -7.24 7.52 5.28
CA SER A 106 -7.39 8.95 5.52
C SER A 106 -8.56 9.26 6.46
N SER A 107 -9.58 8.39 6.50
CA SER A 107 -10.70 8.41 7.46
C SER A 107 -10.29 8.15 8.92
N GLY A 108 -9.08 7.61 9.15
CA GLY A 108 -8.61 7.18 10.47
C GLY A 108 -8.94 5.72 10.81
N GLU A 109 -9.69 5.00 9.98
CA GLU A 109 -9.88 3.55 10.13
C GLU A 109 -8.55 2.79 9.87
N PRO A 110 -8.31 1.63 10.54
CA PRO A 110 -7.14 0.79 10.27
C PRO A 110 -7.16 0.23 8.84
N VAL A 111 -5.97 0.18 8.22
CA VAL A 111 -5.74 -0.65 7.03
C VAL A 111 -5.40 -2.05 7.50
N THR A 112 -6.09 -3.05 6.98
CA THR A 112 -5.98 -4.45 7.38
C THR A 112 -5.58 -5.36 6.22
N ALA A 113 -5.14 -6.58 6.51
CA ALA A 113 -4.88 -7.59 5.49
C ALA A 113 -6.14 -7.90 4.66
N GLN A 114 -7.33 -7.78 5.24
CA GLN A 114 -8.59 -8.01 4.54
C GLN A 114 -8.85 -6.98 3.43
N ASP A 115 -8.35 -5.74 3.58
CA ASP A 115 -8.45 -4.72 2.53
C ASP A 115 -7.68 -5.16 1.27
N PHE A 116 -6.51 -5.79 1.43
CA PHE A 116 -5.74 -6.35 0.32
C PHE A 116 -6.43 -7.56 -0.32
N VAL A 117 -6.99 -8.46 0.50
CA VAL A 117 -7.79 -9.60 -0.01
C VAL A 117 -8.92 -9.09 -0.89
N TYR A 118 -9.73 -8.16 -0.38
CA TYR A 118 -10.84 -7.56 -1.14
C TYR A 118 -10.35 -6.90 -2.43
N SER A 119 -9.30 -6.09 -2.35
CA SER A 119 -8.81 -5.30 -3.48
C SER A 119 -8.28 -6.17 -4.61
N TRP A 120 -7.56 -7.24 -4.27
CA TRP A 120 -7.00 -8.15 -5.28
C TRP A 120 -8.07 -9.07 -5.86
N GLN A 121 -9.05 -9.50 -5.08
CA GLN A 121 -10.23 -10.20 -5.59
C GLN A 121 -11.02 -9.32 -6.55
N ARG A 122 -11.21 -8.04 -6.21
CA ARG A 122 -11.84 -7.04 -7.08
C ARG A 122 -11.05 -6.84 -8.38
N LEU A 123 -9.72 -6.82 -8.32
CA LEU A 123 -8.85 -6.71 -9.49
C LEU A 123 -9.02 -7.87 -10.47
N VAL A 124 -9.09 -9.10 -9.99
CA VAL A 124 -9.15 -10.30 -10.84
C VAL A 124 -10.57 -10.66 -11.30
N ASP A 125 -11.61 -10.15 -10.65
CA ASP A 125 -13.00 -10.44 -11.02
C ASP A 125 -13.32 -9.91 -12.42
N PRO A 126 -13.64 -10.78 -13.40
CA PRO A 126 -13.96 -10.37 -14.77
C PRO A 126 -15.11 -9.36 -14.87
N LYS A 127 -16.04 -9.36 -13.89
CA LYS A 127 -17.16 -8.41 -13.84
C LYS A 127 -16.70 -6.96 -13.74
N ASN A 128 -15.52 -6.73 -13.17
CA ASN A 128 -14.96 -5.41 -12.95
C ASN A 128 -14.19 -4.87 -14.17
N SER A 129 -13.91 -5.71 -15.17
CA SER A 129 -13.28 -5.33 -16.44
C SER A 129 -12.00 -4.49 -16.27
N SER A 130 -11.16 -4.84 -15.28
CA SER A 130 -9.93 -4.08 -15.04
C SER A 130 -8.95 -4.27 -16.20
N PRO A 131 -8.42 -3.18 -16.80
CA PRO A 131 -7.35 -3.25 -17.79
C PRO A 131 -6.04 -3.81 -17.22
N PHE A 132 -5.89 -3.87 -15.88
CA PHE A 132 -4.73 -4.45 -15.20
C PHE A 132 -5.00 -5.85 -14.59
N ALA A 133 -6.14 -6.48 -14.86
CA ALA A 133 -6.44 -7.82 -14.34
C ALA A 133 -5.34 -8.85 -14.72
N TRP A 134 -4.78 -8.72 -15.93
CA TRP A 134 -3.66 -9.55 -16.41
C TRP A 134 -2.41 -9.44 -15.52
N PHE A 135 -2.19 -8.31 -14.83
CA PHE A 135 -1.02 -8.10 -13.98
C PHE A 135 -1.03 -9.00 -12.74
N ALA A 136 -2.22 -9.31 -12.21
CA ALA A 136 -2.36 -10.28 -11.12
C ALA A 136 -1.95 -11.69 -11.56
N ALA A 137 -2.33 -12.09 -12.79
CA ALA A 137 -1.90 -13.35 -13.38
C ALA A 137 -0.38 -13.35 -13.65
N LEU A 138 0.18 -12.25 -14.18
CA LEU A 138 1.63 -12.10 -14.36
C LEU A 138 2.40 -12.20 -13.04
N SER A 139 1.84 -11.65 -11.96
CA SER A 139 2.40 -11.71 -10.61
C SER A 139 2.42 -13.13 -10.03
N GLY A 140 1.84 -14.10 -10.73
CA GLY A 140 1.88 -15.51 -10.38
C GLY A 140 1.03 -15.87 -9.17
N ILE A 141 0.09 -15.03 -8.76
CA ILE A 141 -0.83 -15.34 -7.65
C ILE A 141 -1.64 -16.58 -8.04
N GLU A 142 -1.71 -17.55 -7.14
CA GLU A 142 -2.43 -18.80 -7.37
C GLU A 142 -3.89 -18.50 -7.76
N ASN A 143 -4.38 -19.22 -8.78
CA ASN A 143 -5.71 -19.08 -9.39
C ASN A 143 -6.01 -17.77 -10.15
N ALA A 144 -5.15 -16.76 -10.14
CA ALA A 144 -5.42 -15.47 -10.80
C ALA A 144 -5.73 -15.63 -12.31
N GLU A 145 -4.99 -16.48 -13.03
CA GLU A 145 -5.24 -16.73 -14.45
C GLU A 145 -6.60 -17.41 -14.72
N ALA A 146 -6.98 -18.40 -13.91
CA ALA A 146 -8.28 -19.06 -14.05
C ALA A 146 -9.43 -18.11 -13.74
N ILE A 147 -9.28 -17.28 -12.71
CA ILE A 147 -10.31 -16.30 -12.31
C ILE A 147 -10.48 -15.22 -13.37
N THR A 148 -9.39 -14.65 -13.89
CA THR A 148 -9.45 -13.60 -14.94
C THR A 148 -10.06 -14.11 -16.24
N LYS A 149 -10.00 -15.42 -16.52
CA LYS A 149 -10.70 -16.09 -17.63
C LYS A 149 -12.15 -16.46 -17.32
N GLY A 150 -12.66 -16.15 -16.12
CA GLY A 150 -14.03 -16.50 -15.69
C GLY A 150 -14.23 -17.97 -15.38
N GLN A 151 -13.15 -18.75 -15.21
CA GLN A 151 -13.19 -20.19 -14.96
C GLN A 151 -13.26 -20.54 -13.47
N MET A 152 -13.04 -19.57 -12.61
CA MET A 152 -13.03 -19.73 -11.16
C MET A 152 -13.53 -18.46 -10.48
N SER A 153 -14.13 -18.62 -9.29
CA SER A 153 -14.64 -17.49 -8.52
C SER A 153 -13.49 -16.69 -7.85
N PRO A 154 -13.58 -15.35 -7.75
CA PRO A 154 -12.55 -14.52 -7.13
C PRO A 154 -12.19 -14.89 -5.68
N ASP A 155 -13.13 -15.46 -4.90
CA ASP A 155 -12.87 -15.91 -3.52
C ASP A 155 -11.82 -17.03 -3.43
N LYS A 156 -11.47 -17.66 -4.55
CA LYS A 156 -10.42 -18.70 -4.63
C LYS A 156 -9.03 -18.15 -4.96
N LEU A 157 -8.87 -16.84 -5.11
CA LEU A 157 -7.56 -16.22 -5.33
C LEU A 157 -6.61 -16.60 -4.19
N GLY A 158 -5.34 -16.88 -4.51
CA GLY A 158 -4.29 -17.28 -3.57
C GLY A 158 -3.83 -16.18 -2.61
N VAL A 159 -4.76 -15.47 -1.97
CA VAL A 159 -4.51 -14.39 -1.02
C VAL A 159 -5.45 -14.55 0.18
N VAL A 160 -4.87 -14.60 1.38
CA VAL A 160 -5.62 -14.84 2.62
C VAL A 160 -5.08 -13.92 3.70
N ALA A 161 -5.98 -13.21 4.37
CA ALA A 161 -5.69 -12.57 5.64
C ALA A 161 -5.72 -13.64 6.75
N THR A 162 -4.57 -13.95 7.35
CA THR A 162 -4.51 -14.89 8.48
C THR A 162 -4.94 -14.22 9.79
N ASP A 163 -4.81 -12.90 9.87
CA ASP A 163 -5.40 -12.01 10.85
C ASP A 163 -5.41 -10.57 10.29
N GLU A 164 -5.71 -9.57 11.12
CA GLU A 164 -5.78 -8.16 10.73
C GLU A 164 -4.49 -7.61 10.11
N THR A 165 -3.33 -8.14 10.51
CA THR A 165 -2.01 -7.60 10.17
C THR A 165 -1.12 -8.58 9.41
N HIS A 166 -1.58 -9.79 9.11
CA HIS A 166 -0.81 -10.78 8.39
C HIS A 166 -1.53 -11.22 7.12
N LEU A 167 -0.90 -10.95 5.98
CA LEU A 167 -1.38 -11.34 4.66
C LEU A 167 -0.49 -12.46 4.12
N LYS A 168 -1.09 -13.63 3.89
CA LYS A 168 -0.44 -14.75 3.21
C LYS A 168 -0.82 -14.75 1.73
N VAL A 169 0.19 -14.80 0.87
CA VAL A 169 0.02 -14.92 -0.58
C VAL A 169 0.67 -16.22 -1.06
N THR A 170 -0.10 -17.04 -1.77
CA THR A 170 0.40 -18.26 -2.40
C THR A 170 0.48 -18.04 -3.91
N LEU A 171 1.63 -18.36 -4.48
CA LEU A 171 1.92 -18.23 -5.90
C LEU A 171 1.82 -19.59 -6.60
N SER A 172 1.54 -19.59 -7.89
CA SER A 172 1.52 -20.81 -8.72
C SER A 172 2.92 -21.42 -8.91
N ARG A 173 3.97 -20.60 -8.79
CA ARG A 173 5.38 -20.98 -8.91
C ARG A 173 6.28 -20.11 -8.02
N PRO A 174 7.51 -20.54 -7.69
CA PRO A 174 8.48 -19.71 -6.99
C PRO A 174 8.84 -18.44 -7.78
N LEU A 175 8.66 -17.26 -7.18
CA LEU A 175 8.99 -15.94 -7.74
C LEU A 175 9.71 -15.07 -6.69
N PRO A 176 11.06 -15.08 -6.64
CA PRO A 176 11.84 -14.31 -5.67
C PRO A 176 11.60 -12.79 -5.71
N TRP A 177 11.19 -12.26 -6.87
CA TRP A 177 10.92 -10.84 -7.09
C TRP A 177 9.46 -10.43 -6.80
N PHE A 178 8.63 -11.32 -6.26
CA PHE A 178 7.23 -11.01 -5.93
C PHE A 178 7.03 -9.74 -5.08
N PRO A 179 7.88 -9.43 -4.08
CA PRO A 179 7.78 -8.16 -3.34
C PRO A 179 7.87 -6.91 -4.23
N GLY A 180 8.54 -6.99 -5.38
CA GLY A 180 8.55 -5.89 -6.36
C GLY A 180 7.27 -5.77 -7.18
N MET A 181 6.53 -6.88 -7.38
CA MET A 181 5.26 -6.88 -8.10
C MET A 181 4.17 -6.16 -7.30
N VAL A 182 4.15 -6.35 -5.98
CA VAL A 182 3.14 -5.75 -5.08
C VAL A 182 3.40 -4.28 -4.73
N ALA A 183 4.43 -3.66 -5.33
CA ALA A 183 4.64 -2.21 -5.34
C ALA A 183 3.86 -1.50 -6.47
N ASN A 184 3.28 -2.26 -7.40
CA ASN A 184 2.52 -1.72 -8.52
C ASN A 184 1.17 -1.16 -8.07
N VAL A 185 0.70 -0.07 -8.69
CA VAL A 185 -0.57 0.59 -8.33
C VAL A 185 -1.80 -0.32 -8.49
N ALA A 186 -1.74 -1.29 -9.39
CA ALA A 186 -2.82 -2.28 -9.55
C ALA A 186 -3.00 -3.13 -8.28
N MET A 187 -1.96 -3.27 -7.46
CA MET A 187 -1.94 -4.05 -6.23
C MET A 187 -2.24 -3.21 -4.97
N PHE A 188 -2.58 -1.93 -5.13
CA PHE A 188 -2.93 -1.06 -4.00
C PHE A 188 -4.27 -1.44 -3.37
N PRO A 189 -4.40 -1.29 -2.03
CA PRO A 189 -5.65 -1.56 -1.36
C PRO A 189 -6.66 -0.44 -1.65
N VAL A 190 -7.94 -0.78 -1.63
CA VAL A 190 -9.07 0.15 -1.71
C VAL A 190 -10.10 -0.14 -0.61
N PRO A 191 -10.76 0.90 -0.06
CA PRO A 191 -11.67 0.75 1.08
C PRO A 191 -13.05 0.21 0.67
N GLN A 192 -13.30 -1.08 0.92
CA GLN A 192 -14.56 -1.76 0.57
C GLN A 192 -15.82 -1.01 1.03
N LYS A 193 -15.82 -0.52 2.27
CA LYS A 193 -16.97 0.20 2.85
C LYS A 193 -17.33 1.45 2.06
N VAL A 194 -16.31 2.23 1.66
CA VAL A 194 -16.49 3.49 0.94
C VAL A 194 -16.98 3.23 -0.48
N ILE A 195 -16.45 2.20 -1.14
CA ILE A 195 -16.93 1.75 -2.45
C ILE A 195 -18.39 1.29 -2.37
N ALA A 196 -18.74 0.46 -1.37
CA ALA A 196 -20.10 -0.02 -1.19
C ALA A 196 -21.10 1.12 -0.94
N GLN A 197 -20.70 2.17 -0.22
CA GLN A 197 -21.54 3.34 0.07
C GLN A 197 -21.70 4.28 -1.13
N ASN A 198 -20.67 4.44 -1.95
CA ASN A 198 -20.63 5.51 -2.98
C ASN A 198 -20.68 5.00 -4.42
N GLY A 199 -20.60 3.68 -4.64
CA GLY A 199 -20.56 3.08 -5.97
C GLY A 199 -19.43 3.64 -6.82
N ASP A 200 -19.66 3.85 -8.11
CA ASP A 200 -18.68 4.44 -9.03
C ASP A 200 -18.20 5.85 -8.65
N GLY A 201 -18.99 6.58 -7.85
CA GLY A 201 -18.66 7.94 -7.40
C GLY A 201 -17.73 8.00 -6.19
N TRP A 202 -17.20 6.85 -5.71
CA TRP A 202 -16.36 6.79 -4.51
C TRP A 202 -15.06 7.59 -4.61
N THR A 203 -14.60 7.89 -5.82
CA THR A 203 -13.36 8.63 -6.08
C THR A 203 -13.53 10.14 -6.19
N ALA A 204 -14.75 10.67 -6.01
CA ALA A 204 -14.98 12.11 -6.04
C ALA A 204 -14.32 12.81 -4.84
N PRO A 205 -13.95 14.11 -4.97
CA PRO A 205 -13.51 14.91 -3.84
C PRO A 205 -14.49 14.83 -2.65
N GLY A 206 -13.96 14.70 -1.45
CA GLY A 206 -14.74 14.50 -0.21
C GLY A 206 -15.29 13.09 0.02
N LYS A 207 -15.20 12.18 -0.96
CA LYS A 207 -15.59 10.76 -0.83
C LYS A 207 -14.40 9.81 -0.86
N LEU A 208 -13.36 10.13 -1.64
CA LEU A 208 -12.19 9.28 -1.79
C LEU A 208 -11.45 9.13 -0.46
N VAL A 209 -11.39 7.89 0.02
CA VAL A 209 -10.57 7.49 1.15
C VAL A 209 -9.41 6.65 0.63
N GLY A 210 -8.19 7.09 0.93
CA GLY A 210 -6.94 6.44 0.52
C GLY A 210 -6.04 6.23 1.73
N ASN A 211 -4.95 5.47 1.58
CA ASN A 211 -3.98 5.20 2.64
C ASN A 211 -2.59 5.80 2.35
N GLY A 212 -2.47 6.62 1.31
CA GLY A 212 -1.23 7.28 0.92
C GLY A 212 -0.90 8.53 1.74
N ALA A 213 0.23 9.16 1.42
CA ALA A 213 0.70 10.35 2.12
C ALA A 213 -0.19 11.59 1.90
N TYR A 214 -1.02 11.58 0.87
CA TYR A 214 -1.93 12.66 0.52
C TYR A 214 -3.37 12.18 0.35
N GLN A 215 -4.31 13.11 0.45
CA GLN A 215 -5.74 12.91 0.21
C GLN A 215 -6.24 13.90 -0.83
N LEU A 216 -7.26 13.49 -1.57
CA LEU A 216 -7.88 14.31 -2.62
C LEU A 216 -8.68 15.46 -1.98
N GLN A 217 -8.27 16.70 -2.29
CA GLN A 217 -9.01 17.90 -1.87
C GLN A 217 -9.94 18.40 -2.98
N GLU A 218 -9.44 18.48 -4.21
CA GLU A 218 -10.14 19.08 -5.34
C GLU A 218 -9.78 18.36 -6.63
N ARG A 219 -10.74 18.26 -7.55
CA ARG A 219 -10.51 17.85 -8.93
C ARG A 219 -11.40 18.68 -9.84
N VAL A 220 -10.77 19.48 -10.70
CA VAL A 220 -11.42 20.20 -11.78
C VAL A 220 -10.91 19.57 -13.07
N VAL A 221 -11.82 18.87 -13.76
CA VAL A 221 -11.49 18.08 -14.95
C VAL A 221 -10.85 18.96 -16.03
N ASN A 222 -9.72 18.52 -16.59
CA ASN A 222 -8.91 19.24 -17.57
C ASN A 222 -8.25 20.53 -17.06
N GLU A 223 -8.23 20.76 -15.74
CA GLU A 223 -7.56 21.93 -15.15
C GLU A 223 -6.56 21.50 -14.06
N LYS A 224 -7.02 20.91 -12.97
CA LYS A 224 -6.17 20.60 -11.81
C LYS A 224 -6.72 19.49 -10.93
N ILE A 225 -5.79 18.81 -10.25
CA ILE A 225 -6.05 17.93 -9.11
C ILE A 225 -5.25 18.48 -7.94
N VAL A 226 -5.93 18.79 -6.83
CA VAL A 226 -5.28 19.29 -5.61
C VAL A 226 -5.29 18.19 -4.57
N LEU A 227 -4.09 17.85 -4.09
CA LEU A 227 -3.87 16.89 -3.03
C LEU A 227 -3.32 17.62 -1.81
N VAL A 228 -3.79 17.24 -0.62
CA VAL A 228 -3.30 17.78 0.66
C VAL A 228 -2.75 16.67 1.51
N ARG A 229 -1.77 16.98 2.36
CA ARG A 229 -1.13 15.98 3.24
C ARG A 229 -2.17 15.29 4.13
N THR A 230 -2.13 13.96 4.14
CA THR A 230 -2.92 13.14 5.07
C THR A 230 -2.31 13.24 6.46
N ARG A 231 -3.13 13.57 7.47
CA ARG A 231 -2.66 13.72 8.87
C ARG A 231 -2.76 12.44 9.69
N THR A 232 -3.52 11.47 9.20
CA THR A 232 -3.94 10.25 9.91
C THR A 232 -3.15 9.01 9.53
N THR A 233 -2.51 8.98 8.36
CA THR A 233 -1.67 7.86 7.94
C THR A 233 -0.46 7.79 8.87
N GLY A 234 -0.18 6.63 9.48
CA GLY A 234 0.99 6.37 10.32
C GLY A 234 2.33 6.47 9.57
N ILE A 235 2.39 7.23 8.49
CA ILE A 235 3.62 7.63 7.81
C ILE A 235 4.25 8.69 8.71
N THR A 236 5.14 8.24 9.59
CA THR A 236 5.64 9.01 10.74
C THR A 236 6.16 10.39 10.36
N ARG A 237 5.76 11.35 11.19
CA ARG A 237 6.04 12.78 11.16
C ARG A 237 7.51 13.11 10.85
N ILE A 238 7.72 13.96 9.84
CA ILE A 238 8.80 14.96 9.88
C ILE A 238 8.47 15.86 11.08
N ARG A 239 9.19 15.71 12.20
CA ARG A 239 9.33 16.81 13.14
C ARG A 239 10.35 17.76 12.52
N CYS A 240 9.90 18.97 12.20
CA CYS A 240 10.80 20.09 11.98
C CYS A 240 11.63 20.35 13.24
#